data_AF-A0A7K2FQH3-F1
#
_entry.id   AF-A0A7K2FQH3-F1
#
_cell.length_a   1.000
_cell.length_b   1.000
_cell.length_c   1.000
_cell.angle_alpha   90.00
_cell.angle_beta   90.00
_cell.angle_gamma   90.00
#
_symmetry.space_group_name_H-M   'P 1'
#
loop_
_entity.id
_entity.type
_entity.pdbx_description
1 polymer ?
#
loop_
_entity_poly.entity_id
_entity_poly.type
_entity_poly.pdbx_seq_one_letter_code
_entity_poly.pdbx_strand_id
1 'polypeptide(L)'
;MTVQTGQDPDTRSRRRAAPPRRPVPKGRGGTVRTPTVLQMEAVECGAASLAMVLGHYGRHVPLEELRIACGVSRDGSRASNLLKAARSYGLTAKGMQMDLAALAEVRAPAVLFWEFNHYVVYDGMGRRFGRRGVYINDPAKGRRFVPMDEFDGSFTGVVLVLEPGADFAKGGRKPGVLGAMPARLRGTAGTLPAA
;
A
#
# COMPACT_ATOMS: atom_id res chain seq x y z
N MET A 1 -58.30 -44.72 17.81
CA MET A 1 -57.78 -44.35 16.48
C MET A 1 -57.07 -43.01 16.66
N THR A 2 -55.81 -42.99 17.11
CA THR A 2 -54.57 -42.98 16.28
C THR A 2 -54.65 -41.86 15.24
N VAL A 3 -53.87 -40.76 15.31
CA VAL A 3 -52.43 -40.59 14.98
C VAL A 3 -51.98 -39.24 15.61
N GLN A 4 -50.90 -39.11 16.41
CA GLN A 4 -49.50 -38.76 16.04
C GLN A 4 -49.39 -37.74 14.86
N THR A 5 -48.53 -36.73 14.74
CA THR A 5 -47.35 -36.14 15.42
C THR A 5 -46.90 -35.04 14.44
N GLY A 6 -46.25 -33.94 14.85
CA GLY A 6 -45.65 -33.04 13.86
C GLY A 6 -45.15 -31.70 14.40
N GLN A 7 -44.25 -31.76 15.36
CA GLN A 7 -43.45 -30.62 15.80
C GLN A 7 -42.25 -30.54 14.85
N ASP A 8 -42.21 -29.55 13.96
CA ASP A 8 -41.06 -29.28 13.10
C ASP A 8 -39.96 -28.58 13.91
N PRO A 9 -38.74 -29.16 14.02
CA PRO A 9 -37.58 -28.47 14.55
C PRO A 9 -36.68 -27.92 13.43
N ASP A 10 -35.86 -26.95 13.80
CA ASP A 10 -34.54 -26.70 13.20
C ASP A 10 -34.46 -25.78 11.96
N THR A 11 -34.78 -24.49 12.14
CA THR A 11 -34.26 -23.42 11.27
C THR A 11 -32.80 -23.10 11.63
N ARG A 12 -31.87 -24.04 11.43
CA ARG A 12 -30.43 -23.77 11.52
C ARG A 12 -30.03 -22.87 10.35
N SER A 13 -29.75 -21.61 10.66
CA SER A 13 -29.14 -20.67 9.73
C SER A 13 -27.81 -21.23 9.23
N ARG A 14 -27.78 -21.55 7.93
CA ARG A 14 -26.60 -22.05 7.24
C ARG A 14 -25.51 -20.97 7.30
N ARG A 15 -24.50 -21.16 8.15
CA ARG A 15 -23.26 -20.39 8.10
C ARG A 15 -22.67 -20.55 6.70
N ARG A 16 -22.68 -19.49 5.90
CA ARG A 16 -22.00 -19.47 4.59
C ARG A 16 -20.52 -19.76 4.83
N ALA A 17 -20.03 -20.82 4.20
CA ALA A 17 -18.61 -21.12 4.17
C ALA A 17 -17.83 -19.95 3.58
N ALA A 18 -16.70 -19.60 4.18
CA ALA A 18 -15.81 -18.57 3.68
C ALA A 18 -15.33 -18.94 2.25
N PRO A 19 -15.22 -17.97 1.33
CA PRO A 19 -14.78 -18.24 -0.04
C PRO A 19 -13.36 -18.84 -0.07
N PRO A 20 -13.04 -19.68 -1.06
CA PRO A 20 -11.74 -20.33 -1.17
C PRO A 20 -10.61 -19.29 -1.28
N ARG A 21 -9.56 -19.47 -0.47
CA ARG A 21 -8.36 -18.61 -0.46
C ARG A 21 -7.67 -18.70 -1.83
N ARG A 22 -7.51 -17.57 -2.52
CA ARG A 22 -6.75 -17.51 -3.79
C ARG A 22 -5.26 -17.79 -3.52
N PRO A 23 -4.56 -18.48 -4.45
CA PRO A 23 -3.14 -18.75 -4.29
C PRO A 23 -2.34 -17.45 -4.26
N VAL A 24 -1.50 -17.31 -3.22
CA VAL A 24 -0.58 -16.19 -3.03
C VAL A 24 0.58 -16.33 -4.03
N PRO A 25 0.95 -15.28 -4.79
CA PRO A 25 2.14 -15.31 -5.63
C PRO A 25 3.38 -15.51 -4.76
N LYS A 26 4.06 -16.64 -4.93
CA LYS A 26 5.23 -17.04 -4.14
C LYS A 26 6.47 -16.28 -4.63
N GLY A 27 7.13 -15.53 -3.76
CA GLY A 27 8.45 -14.96 -4.01
C GLY A 27 9.39 -15.25 -2.85
N ARG A 28 10.64 -15.64 -3.12
CA ARG A 28 11.69 -15.67 -2.08
C ARG A 28 12.00 -14.22 -1.69
N GLY A 29 11.24 -13.68 -0.74
CA GLY A 29 11.20 -12.25 -0.44
C GLY A 29 12.32 -11.79 0.47
N GLY A 30 13.36 -11.17 -0.10
CA GLY A 30 14.21 -10.27 0.65
C GLY A 30 13.48 -8.95 0.95
N THR A 31 13.99 -8.18 1.91
CA THR A 31 13.48 -6.83 2.18
C THR A 31 13.81 -5.88 1.04
N VAL A 32 12.84 -5.07 0.62
CA VAL A 32 13.04 -3.97 -0.34
C VAL A 32 13.05 -2.63 0.37
N ARG A 33 13.39 -1.57 -0.38
CA ARG A 33 13.57 -0.21 0.14
C ARG A 33 12.72 0.76 -0.70
N THR A 34 11.40 0.77 -0.55
CA THR A 34 10.48 1.61 -1.35
C THR A 34 10.68 3.11 -1.10
N PRO A 35 10.67 4.00 -2.11
CA PRO A 35 10.82 5.46 -1.87
C PRO A 35 9.75 5.95 -0.88
N THR A 36 10.10 6.90 -0.02
CA THR A 36 9.14 7.45 0.95
C THR A 36 8.45 8.65 0.35
N VAL A 37 7.11 8.61 0.35
CA VAL A 37 6.25 9.72 -0.03
C VAL A 37 5.37 9.99 1.18
N LEU A 38 5.57 11.16 1.80
CA LEU A 38 4.78 11.56 2.96
C LEU A 38 3.47 12.17 2.49
N GLN A 39 2.39 11.83 3.19
CA GLN A 39 1.08 12.43 2.94
C GLN A 39 1.04 13.86 3.48
N MET A 40 0.32 14.75 2.81
CA MET A 40 0.06 16.09 3.34
C MET A 40 -1.15 16.06 4.29
N GLU A 41 -2.15 15.24 3.94
CA GLU A 41 -3.37 15.06 4.71
C GLU A 41 -3.61 13.59 5.06
N ALA A 42 -4.29 13.32 6.19
CA ALA A 42 -4.55 11.95 6.67
C ALA A 42 -5.31 11.06 5.66
N VAL A 43 -6.17 11.67 4.84
CA VAL A 43 -7.01 10.98 3.84
C VAL A 43 -6.23 10.49 2.61
N GLU A 44 -4.96 10.88 2.48
CA GLU A 44 -4.14 10.62 1.29
C GLU A 44 -3.26 9.36 1.41
N CYS A 45 -3.29 8.67 2.55
CA CYS A 45 -2.45 7.50 2.84
C CYS A 45 -2.44 6.44 1.73
N GLY A 46 -3.60 6.18 1.12
CA GLY A 46 -3.74 5.26 0.00
C GLY A 46 -2.99 5.74 -1.25
N ALA A 47 -3.19 7.00 -1.65
CA ALA A 47 -2.53 7.60 -2.80
C ALA A 47 -1.01 7.65 -2.61
N ALA A 48 -0.55 8.03 -1.42
CA ALA A 48 0.86 8.02 -1.06
C ALA A 48 1.44 6.60 -1.09
N SER A 49 0.75 5.60 -0.54
CA SER A 49 1.17 4.20 -0.60
C SER A 49 1.31 3.70 -2.04
N LEU A 50 0.36 4.03 -2.91
CA LEU A 50 0.46 3.70 -4.33
C LEU A 50 1.65 4.41 -5.01
N ALA A 51 1.92 5.68 -4.67
CA ALA A 51 3.07 6.42 -5.16
C ALA A 51 4.39 5.72 -4.82
N MET A 52 4.52 5.22 -3.59
CA MET A 52 5.71 4.51 -3.11
C MET A 52 5.92 3.19 -3.88
N VAL A 53 4.85 2.43 -4.10
CA VAL A 53 4.90 1.17 -4.88
C VAL A 53 5.26 1.43 -6.34
N LEU A 54 4.60 2.39 -6.99
CA LEU A 54 4.91 2.79 -8.37
C LEU A 54 6.38 3.25 -8.48
N GLY A 55 6.83 4.07 -7.53
CA GLY A 55 8.19 4.59 -7.48
C GLY A 55 9.23 3.49 -7.29
N HIS A 56 8.91 2.42 -6.55
CA HIS A 56 9.77 1.24 -6.44
C HIS A 56 9.94 0.54 -7.78
N TYR A 57 8.88 0.41 -8.57
CA TYR A 57 8.95 -0.17 -9.92
C TYR A 57 9.50 0.79 -11.00
N GLY A 58 9.81 2.04 -10.63
CA GLY A 58 10.40 3.04 -11.52
C GLY A 58 9.39 3.91 -12.27
N ARG A 59 8.15 4.00 -11.77
CA ARG A 59 7.15 4.96 -12.25
C ARG A 59 6.88 6.02 -11.19
N HIS A 60 7.24 7.27 -11.48
CA HIS A 60 7.07 8.41 -10.58
C HIS A 60 5.87 9.23 -11.03
N VAL A 61 4.79 9.19 -10.25
CA VAL A 61 3.57 9.94 -10.53
C VAL A 61 3.39 11.00 -9.44
N PRO A 62 3.06 12.26 -9.77
CA PRO A 62 2.75 13.29 -8.78
C PRO A 62 1.62 12.85 -7.84
N LEU A 63 1.71 13.24 -6.57
CA LEU A 63 0.71 12.84 -5.57
C LEU A 63 -0.67 13.45 -5.91
N GLU A 64 -0.69 14.63 -6.53
CA GLU A 64 -1.88 15.33 -7.02
C GLU A 64 -2.67 14.48 -8.02
N GLU A 65 -1.96 13.86 -8.97
CA GLU A 65 -2.57 12.97 -9.96
C GLU A 65 -3.09 11.69 -9.29
N LEU A 66 -2.31 11.13 -8.36
CA LEU A 66 -2.71 9.92 -7.64
C LEU A 66 -3.90 10.14 -6.71
N ARG A 67 -4.08 11.33 -6.14
CA ARG A 67 -5.28 11.68 -5.36
C ARG A 67 -6.54 11.53 -6.21
N ILE A 68 -6.49 12.06 -7.44
CA ILE A 68 -7.60 11.98 -8.39
C ILE A 68 -7.81 10.52 -8.82
N ALA A 69 -6.75 9.83 -9.22
CA ALA A 69 -6.83 8.44 -9.69
C ALA A 69 -7.37 7.48 -8.61
N CYS A 70 -6.96 7.67 -7.35
CA CYS A 70 -7.44 6.87 -6.22
C CYS A 70 -8.82 7.29 -5.72
N GLY A 71 -9.39 8.39 -6.25
CA GLY A 71 -10.65 8.95 -5.79
C GLY A 71 -10.64 9.30 -4.31
N VAL A 72 -9.57 9.96 -3.85
CA VAL A 72 -9.45 10.46 -2.46
C VAL A 72 -10.64 11.38 -2.18
N SER A 73 -11.41 11.05 -1.15
CA SER A 73 -12.51 11.89 -0.66
C SER A 73 -12.26 12.31 0.79
N ARG A 74 -13.25 12.98 1.41
CA ARG A 74 -13.23 13.31 2.84
C ARG A 74 -13.14 12.08 3.74
N ASP A 75 -13.58 10.91 3.24
CA ASP A 75 -13.53 9.63 3.97
C ASP A 75 -12.26 8.82 3.65
N GLY A 76 -11.30 9.40 2.91
CA GLY A 76 -10.10 8.70 2.46
C GLY A 76 -10.26 7.92 1.16
N SER A 77 -9.37 6.94 0.95
CA SER A 77 -9.35 6.08 -0.25
C SER A 77 -9.83 4.67 0.05
N ARG A 78 -10.76 4.16 -0.76
CA ARG A 78 -11.20 2.75 -0.67
C ARG A 78 -10.19 1.84 -1.37
N ALA A 79 -9.98 0.63 -0.83
CA ALA A 79 -9.12 -0.38 -1.44
C ALA A 79 -9.51 -0.71 -2.89
N SER A 80 -10.81 -0.71 -3.20
CA SER A 80 -11.30 -0.93 -4.56
C SER A 80 -10.86 0.14 -5.55
N ASN A 81 -10.84 1.41 -5.14
CA ASN A 81 -10.35 2.51 -5.97
C ASN A 81 -8.83 2.44 -6.12
N LEU A 82 -8.11 2.09 -5.05
CA LEU A 82 -6.67 1.90 -5.09
C LEU A 82 -6.25 0.81 -6.09
N LEU A 83 -6.97 -0.31 -6.10
CA LEU A 83 -6.77 -1.39 -7.07
C LEU A 83 -7.14 -0.98 -8.50
N LYS A 84 -8.14 -0.10 -8.69
CA LYS A 84 -8.50 0.44 -10.01
C LYS A 84 -7.40 1.38 -10.52
N ALA A 85 -6.93 2.30 -9.68
CA ALA A 85 -5.85 3.23 -9.99
C ALA A 85 -4.55 2.49 -10.31
N ALA A 86 -4.17 1.50 -9.50
CA ALA A 86 -2.99 0.69 -9.78
C ALA A 86 -3.05 0.03 -11.16
N ARG A 87 -4.21 -0.51 -11.53
CA ARG A 87 -4.45 -1.12 -12.85
C ARG A 87 -4.39 -0.11 -13.99
N SER A 88 -4.89 1.11 -13.82
CA SER A 88 -4.75 2.15 -14.85
C SER A 88 -3.30 2.58 -15.11
N TYR A 89 -2.39 2.32 -14.16
CA TYR A 89 -0.95 2.50 -14.35
C TYR A 89 -0.21 1.23 -14.85
N GLY A 90 -0.95 0.20 -15.28
CA GLY A 90 -0.38 -1.02 -15.85
C GLY A 90 0.09 -2.05 -14.80
N LEU A 91 -0.20 -1.85 -13.51
CA LEU A 91 0.07 -2.88 -12.50
C LEU A 91 -1.02 -3.96 -12.54
N THR A 92 -0.61 -5.21 -12.35
CA THR A 92 -1.53 -6.23 -11.84
C THR A 92 -1.76 -5.97 -10.35
N ALA A 93 -3.03 -5.86 -9.95
CA ALA A 93 -3.39 -5.52 -8.56
C ALA A 93 -4.48 -6.45 -8.04
N LYS A 94 -4.24 -7.08 -6.88
CA LYS A 94 -5.15 -8.04 -6.24
C LYS A 94 -5.28 -7.73 -4.74
N GLY A 95 -6.51 -7.57 -4.27
CA GLY A 95 -6.81 -7.56 -2.84
C GLY A 95 -7.00 -8.99 -2.34
N MET A 96 -6.35 -9.32 -1.23
CA MET A 96 -6.40 -10.64 -0.60
C MET A 96 -6.55 -10.48 0.92
N GLN A 97 -7.21 -11.44 1.54
CA GLN A 97 -7.22 -11.59 2.99
C GLN A 97 -6.31 -12.76 3.35
N MET A 98 -5.32 -12.51 4.21
CA MET A 98 -4.32 -13.51 4.59
C MET A 98 -3.81 -13.30 6.01
N ASP A 99 -3.31 -14.37 6.62
CA ASP A 99 -2.64 -14.35 7.92
C ASP A 99 -1.15 -13.98 7.78
N LEU A 100 -0.46 -13.81 8.91
CA LEU A 100 0.96 -13.42 8.94
C LEU A 100 1.87 -14.48 8.27
N ALA A 101 1.53 -15.76 8.39
CA ALA A 101 2.31 -16.83 7.78
C ALA A 101 2.24 -16.74 6.25
N ALA A 102 1.05 -16.50 5.69
CA ALA A 102 0.88 -16.25 4.27
C ALA A 102 1.50 -14.93 3.82
N LEU A 103 1.46 -13.87 4.65
CA LEU A 103 2.13 -12.60 4.34
C LEU A 103 3.65 -12.76 4.21
N ALA A 104 4.27 -13.66 4.98
CA ALA A 104 5.71 -13.92 4.88
C ALA A 104 6.14 -14.48 3.51
N GLU A 105 5.20 -15.06 2.75
CA GLU A 105 5.42 -15.59 1.40
C GLU A 105 5.13 -14.56 0.29
N VAL A 106 4.56 -13.40 0.65
CA VAL A 106 4.23 -12.33 -0.30
C VAL A 106 5.50 -11.60 -0.72
N ARG A 107 5.66 -11.43 -2.03
CA ARG A 107 6.71 -10.59 -2.60
C ARG A 107 6.46 -9.11 -2.23
N ALA A 108 7.47 -8.47 -1.64
CA ALA A 108 7.45 -7.04 -1.41
C ALA A 108 7.78 -6.25 -2.71
N PRO A 109 7.26 -5.02 -2.88
CA PRO A 109 6.37 -4.32 -1.97
C PRO A 109 4.89 -4.69 -2.14
N ALA A 110 4.14 -4.63 -1.04
CA ALA A 110 2.68 -4.76 -1.01
C ALA A 110 2.08 -3.63 -0.17
N VAL A 111 0.77 -3.38 -0.28
CA VAL A 111 0.08 -2.42 0.60
C VAL A 111 -0.72 -3.19 1.64
N LEU A 112 -0.57 -2.84 2.90
CA LEU A 112 -1.31 -3.42 4.01
C LEU A 112 -2.39 -2.43 4.46
N PHE A 113 -3.56 -2.96 4.81
CA PHE A 113 -4.53 -2.20 5.58
C PHE A 113 -4.20 -2.35 7.06
N TRP A 114 -4.03 -1.21 7.73
CA TRP A 114 -3.45 -1.06 9.05
C TRP A 114 -4.46 -0.44 10.00
N GLU A 115 -4.65 -1.04 11.19
CA GLU A 115 -5.50 -0.51 12.28
C GLU A 115 -6.91 -0.10 11.85
N PHE A 116 -7.46 -0.74 10.81
CA PHE A 116 -8.77 -0.48 10.22
C PHE A 116 -9.01 0.94 9.69
N ASN A 117 -7.98 1.78 9.56
CA ASN A 117 -8.15 3.16 9.14
C ASN A 117 -7.02 3.70 8.24
N HIS A 118 -5.94 2.94 8.05
CA HIS A 118 -4.72 3.44 7.40
C HIS A 118 -4.16 2.46 6.37
N TYR A 119 -3.39 2.97 5.42
CA TYR A 119 -2.62 2.15 4.48
C TYR A 119 -1.14 2.38 4.68
N VAL A 120 -0.39 1.28 4.76
CA VAL A 120 1.08 1.30 4.85
C VAL A 120 1.69 0.38 3.80
N VAL A 121 2.90 0.66 3.37
CA VAL A 121 3.62 -0.19 2.41
C VAL A 121 4.47 -1.21 3.16
N TYR A 122 4.27 -2.48 2.84
CA TYR A 122 5.10 -3.60 3.29
C TYR A 122 6.38 -3.66 2.47
N ASP A 123 7.53 -3.51 3.14
CA ASP A 123 8.87 -3.59 2.55
C ASP A 123 9.51 -4.98 2.76
N GLY A 124 8.94 -5.86 3.58
CA GLY A 124 9.43 -7.24 3.78
C GLY A 124 9.51 -7.67 5.24
N MET A 125 9.59 -8.99 5.47
CA MET A 125 9.93 -9.57 6.77
C MET A 125 11.44 -9.44 7.03
N GLY A 126 11.85 -9.22 8.27
CA GLY A 126 13.27 -9.26 8.62
C GLY A 126 13.55 -9.31 10.10
N ARG A 127 14.79 -8.95 10.47
CA ARG A 127 15.24 -8.87 11.85
C ARG A 127 15.97 -7.56 12.09
N ARG A 128 15.73 -6.96 13.26
CA ARG A 128 16.46 -5.78 13.74
C ARG A 128 16.85 -6.00 15.20
N PHE A 129 18.15 -5.89 15.50
CA PHE A 129 18.70 -6.15 16.84
C PHE A 129 18.24 -7.50 17.43
N GLY A 130 18.31 -8.57 16.62
CA GLY A 130 17.91 -9.93 17.03
C GLY A 130 16.41 -10.22 17.01
N ARG A 131 15.55 -9.19 17.08
CA ARG A 131 14.08 -9.33 17.06
C ARG A 131 13.56 -9.51 15.63
N ARG A 132 12.63 -10.44 15.43
CA ARG A 132 11.86 -10.58 14.17
C ARG A 132 10.82 -9.48 14.08
N GLY A 133 10.51 -9.07 12.86
CA GLY A 133 9.48 -8.07 12.60
C GLY A 133 9.33 -7.78 11.12
N VAL A 134 8.68 -6.67 10.84
CA VAL A 134 8.29 -6.24 9.50
C VAL A 134 8.84 -4.85 9.23
N TYR A 135 9.47 -4.69 8.07
CA TYR A 135 9.79 -3.35 7.57
C TYR A 135 8.56 -2.81 6.85
N ILE A 136 8.14 -1.62 7.25
CA ILE A 136 7.07 -0.89 6.58
C ILE A 136 7.52 0.52 6.22
N ASN A 137 6.86 1.11 5.24
CA ASN A 137 6.96 2.51 4.87
C ASN A 137 5.58 3.14 5.01
N ASP A 138 5.42 3.91 6.06
CA ASP A 138 4.16 4.52 6.49
C ASP A 138 4.06 5.93 5.88
N PRO A 139 2.99 6.26 5.13
CA PRO A 139 2.78 7.62 4.60
C PRO A 139 2.83 8.74 5.65
N ALA A 140 2.48 8.45 6.91
CA ALA A 140 2.47 9.44 7.99
C ALA A 140 3.82 9.56 8.72
N LYS A 141 4.58 8.46 8.81
CA LYS A 141 5.78 8.37 9.67
C LYS A 141 7.07 8.04 8.92
N GLY A 142 6.97 7.70 7.64
CA GLY A 142 8.05 7.15 6.84
C GLY A 142 8.39 5.71 7.21
N ARG A 143 9.64 5.32 6.92
CA ARG A 143 10.10 3.94 7.09
C ARG A 143 10.31 3.59 8.55
N ARG A 144 9.77 2.46 8.98
CA ARG A 144 10.01 1.92 10.32
C ARG A 144 10.04 0.39 10.32
N PHE A 145 10.68 -0.14 11.37
CA PHE A 145 10.65 -1.55 11.69
C PHE A 145 9.60 -1.76 12.79
N VAL A 146 8.66 -2.65 12.56
CA VAL A 146 7.60 -3.02 13.51
C VAL A 146 7.91 -4.41 14.05
N PRO A 147 8.19 -4.55 15.35
CA PRO A 147 8.34 -5.86 15.98
C PRO A 147 7.10 -6.73 15.80
N MET A 148 7.26 -8.05 15.74
CA MET A 148 6.14 -8.97 15.48
C MET A 148 4.99 -8.84 16.48
N ASP A 149 5.30 -8.57 17.75
CA ASP A 149 4.35 -8.35 18.84
C ASP A 149 3.44 -7.13 18.59
N GLU A 150 3.99 -6.03 18.08
CA GLU A 150 3.21 -4.85 17.69
C GLU A 150 2.46 -5.11 16.37
N PHE A 151 3.10 -5.79 15.42
CA PHE A 151 2.54 -6.03 14.09
C PHE A 151 1.25 -6.85 14.14
N ASP A 152 1.18 -7.87 15.00
CA ASP A 152 0.02 -8.75 15.12
C ASP A 152 -1.25 -7.99 15.56
N GLY A 153 -1.12 -7.02 16.46
CA GLY A 153 -2.23 -6.18 16.91
C GLY A 153 -2.71 -5.17 15.87
N SER A 154 -1.81 -4.68 15.02
CA SER A 154 -2.13 -3.64 14.03
C SER A 154 -2.53 -4.18 12.65
N PHE A 155 -2.09 -5.39 12.29
CA PHE A 155 -2.36 -5.99 10.98
C PHE A 155 -3.78 -6.53 10.88
N THR A 156 -4.57 -5.98 9.95
CA THR A 156 -5.99 -6.34 9.80
C THR A 156 -6.23 -7.62 8.97
N GLY A 157 -5.18 -8.19 8.37
CA GLY A 157 -5.29 -9.32 7.45
C GLY A 157 -5.56 -8.94 5.98
N VAL A 158 -5.85 -7.67 5.68
CA VAL A 158 -6.12 -7.22 4.30
C VAL A 158 -4.84 -6.71 3.63
N VAL A 159 -4.50 -7.30 2.49
CA VAL A 159 -3.27 -7.03 1.73
C VAL A 159 -3.62 -6.78 0.27
N LEU A 160 -3.04 -5.73 -0.31
CA LEU A 160 -3.09 -5.45 -1.74
C LEU A 160 -1.72 -5.80 -2.35
N VAL A 161 -1.69 -6.84 -3.17
CA VAL A 161 -0.49 -7.25 -3.90
C VAL A 161 -0.47 -6.57 -5.26
N LEU A 162 0.64 -5.90 -5.56
CA LEU A 162 0.83 -5.06 -6.72
C LEU A 162 2.12 -5.44 -7.44
N GLU A 163 2.01 -5.87 -8.69
CA GLU A 163 3.16 -6.29 -9.50
C GLU A 163 3.07 -5.65 -10.90
N PRO A 164 4.21 -5.32 -11.55
CA PRO A 164 4.21 -4.85 -12.94
C PRO A 164 3.47 -5.83 -13.85
N GLY A 165 2.43 -5.35 -14.53
CA GLY A 165 1.75 -6.10 -15.58
C GLY A 165 2.44 -5.93 -16.93
N ALA A 166 1.87 -6.55 -17.96
CA ALA A 166 2.38 -6.45 -19.33
C ALA A 166 2.42 -4.99 -19.84
N ASP A 167 1.45 -4.18 -19.43
CA ASP A 167 1.32 -2.77 -19.85
C ASP A 167 2.05 -1.80 -18.91
N PHE A 168 2.83 -2.30 -17.93
CA PHE A 168 3.52 -1.45 -16.99
C PHE A 168 4.72 -0.75 -17.66
N ALA A 169 4.60 0.57 -17.82
CA ALA A 169 5.70 1.42 -18.28
C ALA A 169 6.31 2.22 -17.13
N LYS A 170 7.65 2.14 -17.01
CA LYS A 170 8.44 3.05 -16.18
C LYS A 170 8.38 4.48 -16.74
N GLY A 171 8.54 5.49 -15.89
CA GLY A 171 8.51 6.87 -16.34
C GLY A 171 8.26 7.89 -15.23
N GLY A 172 8.14 9.16 -15.61
CA GLY A 172 7.95 10.27 -14.70
C GLY A 172 9.24 10.79 -14.06
N ARG A 173 9.14 11.90 -13.33
CA ARG A 173 10.29 12.60 -12.73
C ARG A 173 10.33 12.36 -11.22
N LYS A 174 11.48 11.94 -10.70
CA LYS A 174 11.72 11.87 -9.26
C LYS A 174 11.67 13.29 -8.66
N PRO A 175 10.87 13.53 -7.60
CA PRO A 175 10.97 14.77 -6.85
C PRO A 175 12.42 14.94 -6.35
N GLY A 176 13.07 16.06 -6.70
CA GLY A 176 14.40 16.42 -6.17
C GLY A 176 15.63 16.11 -7.04
N VAL A 177 15.50 15.62 -8.27
CA VAL A 177 16.68 15.48 -9.16
C VAL A 177 16.89 16.79 -9.93
N LEU A 178 17.64 17.71 -9.31
CA LEU A 178 18.52 18.73 -9.92
C LEU A 178 18.03 19.57 -11.13
N GLY A 179 16.72 19.63 -11.42
CA GLY A 179 16.16 20.38 -12.56
C GLY A 179 15.53 21.73 -12.20
N ALA A 180 15.44 22.07 -10.91
CA ALA A 180 14.68 23.23 -10.43
C ALA A 180 15.52 24.48 -10.11
N MET A 181 16.83 24.48 -10.39
CA MET A 181 17.71 25.64 -10.15
C MET A 181 18.80 25.73 -11.25
N PRO A 182 18.52 26.44 -12.36
CA PRO A 182 19.40 27.56 -12.71
C PRO A 182 18.65 28.82 -13.17
N ALA A 183 17.31 28.84 -13.13
CA ALA A 183 16.53 29.98 -13.62
C ALA A 183 16.50 31.17 -12.65
N ARG A 184 16.79 30.97 -11.35
CA ARG A 184 16.73 32.03 -10.33
C ARG A 184 18.09 32.61 -9.92
N LEU A 185 19.20 32.05 -10.42
CA LEU A 185 20.56 32.53 -10.11
C LEU A 185 21.17 33.42 -11.20
N ARG A 186 20.45 33.71 -12.30
CA ARG A 186 20.92 34.62 -13.37
C ARG A 186 20.51 36.10 -13.17
N GLY A 187 19.91 36.45 -12.03
CA GLY A 187 19.35 37.78 -11.79
C GLY A 187 20.08 38.66 -10.77
N THR A 188 21.12 38.17 -10.08
CA THR A 188 21.76 38.89 -8.96
C THR A 188 23.23 39.25 -9.18
N ALA A 189 23.65 39.42 -10.43
CA ALA A 189 24.96 40.01 -10.76
C ALA A 189 24.73 41.42 -11.31
N GLY A 190 24.59 42.42 -10.43
CA GLY A 190 24.40 43.78 -10.92
C GLY A 190 24.02 44.85 -9.90
N THR A 191 24.67 44.91 -8.73
CA THR A 191 24.71 46.13 -7.91
C THR A 191 26.00 46.16 -7.08
N LEU A 192 27.09 46.62 -7.67
CA LEU A 192 28.22 47.18 -6.92
C LEU A 192 28.01 48.70 -6.85
N PRO A 193 28.09 49.34 -5.67
CA PRO A 193 28.07 50.79 -5.59
C PRO A 193 29.40 51.35 -6.07
N ALA A 194 29.36 52.33 -6.99
CA ALA A 194 30.50 53.17 -7.30
C ALA A 194 30.66 54.24 -6.20
N ALA A 195 31.91 54.63 -5.99
CA ALA A 195 32.45 55.47 -4.93
C ALA A 195 31.80 56.85 -4.79
#